data_AF-A0A959XQJ8-F1
#
_entry.id   AF-A0A959XQJ8-F1
#
_cell.length_a   1.000
_cell.length_b   1.000
_cell.length_c   1.000
_cell.angle_alpha   90.00
_cell.angle_beta   90.00
_cell.angle_gamma   90.00
#
_symmetry.space_group_name_H-M   'P 1'
#
loop_
_entity.id
_entity.type
_entity.pdbx_description
1 polymer ?
#
loop_
_entity_poly.entity_id
_entity_poly.type
_entity_poly.pdbx_seq_one_letter_code
_entity_poly.pdbx_strand_id
1 'polypeptide(L)'
;MKATTLVGGMSLVLVATAILGTSATLPEGCGARAAAVPFFDPLKNGRAATVWEPWLDPFVFFSDKAYVVQAVPRNGAGITEAAFVGGNEGLVGYLKGNILPQIRPGIGWLKPPVVQFNLNEEGGAIDVVLTGTSGNVELDARLVQVVEQMPRWIPARDAKGNAIQQAFAFNVVQAGCDQQPPTLEVSMYAVPLTDRKAALEHPYDLDFRLEKTGADTYALITTMELHGGSFYVSPFAKRDFKGMFRVEVANEDHVALAADFTETPRSAEVIDLHPFVEGPVNWVNVNTTYEHRLTVSSKEDFDVGGKYVFTIEPKCTLEEVPFLIKQRSGVLTIEKWKC
;
A
#
# COMPACT_ATOMS: atom_id res chain seq x y z
N MET A 1 3.18 36.22 79.89
CA MET A 1 3.45 37.04 78.68
C MET A 1 3.21 36.16 77.45
N LYS A 2 2.58 36.76 76.43
CA LYS A 2 2.30 36.28 75.06
C LYS A 2 3.46 35.45 74.44
N ALA A 3 3.32 34.56 73.46
CA ALA A 3 2.23 34.14 72.58
C ALA A 3 2.54 32.76 71.95
N THR A 4 1.45 32.12 71.52
CA THR A 4 1.23 30.99 70.58
C THR A 4 2.14 30.97 69.34
N THR A 5 2.47 29.77 68.81
CA THR A 5 2.14 29.33 67.42
C THR A 5 2.37 27.82 67.25
N LEU A 6 1.37 27.16 66.69
CA LEU A 6 1.26 25.75 66.28
C LEU A 6 1.88 25.57 64.87
N VAL A 7 2.61 24.48 64.61
CA VAL A 7 2.65 23.83 63.28
C VAL A 7 2.78 22.32 63.48
N GLY A 8 1.90 21.56 62.82
CA GLY A 8 1.76 20.11 62.92
C GLY A 8 2.92 19.32 62.31
N GLY A 9 3.16 18.15 62.90
CA GLY A 9 4.10 17.14 62.44
C GLY A 9 3.40 15.82 62.17
N MET A 10 3.67 15.27 60.98
CA MET A 10 3.23 13.98 60.44
C MET A 10 3.55 12.81 61.36
N SER A 11 2.64 11.83 61.41
CA SER A 11 2.98 10.40 61.33
C SER A 11 1.70 9.59 61.19
N LEU A 12 1.48 9.00 60.01
CA LEU A 12 0.50 7.92 59.85
C LEU A 12 1.27 6.63 59.57
N VAL A 13 1.21 5.74 60.55
CA VAL A 13 1.74 4.37 60.55
C VAL A 13 0.75 3.49 59.79
N LEU A 14 1.25 2.68 58.85
CA LEU A 14 0.46 1.70 58.10
C LEU A 14 0.95 0.29 58.48
N VAL A 15 0.12 -0.49 59.19
CA VAL A 15 0.35 -1.91 59.45
C VAL A 15 -0.97 -2.69 59.46
N ALA A 16 -1.03 -3.65 58.52
CA ALA A 16 -1.69 -4.98 58.51
C ALA A 16 -3.21 -5.08 58.84
N THR A 17 -4.00 -6.05 58.37
CA THR A 17 -3.78 -7.44 57.90
C THR A 17 -5.01 -7.89 57.08
N ALA A 18 -4.84 -8.93 56.25
CA ALA A 18 -5.85 -9.59 55.42
C ALA A 18 -7.00 -10.30 56.19
N ILE A 19 -8.18 -10.44 55.56
CA ILE A 19 -9.19 -11.48 55.84
C ILE A 19 -9.86 -11.95 54.53
N LEU A 20 -10.11 -13.27 54.45
CA LEU A 20 -10.70 -14.09 53.37
C LEU A 20 -12.25 -14.11 53.34
N GLY A 21 -12.82 -14.49 52.18
CA GLY A 21 -14.18 -15.08 52.00
C GLY A 21 -15.33 -14.05 51.88
N THR A 22 -16.44 -14.24 51.18
CA THR A 22 -17.12 -15.41 50.57
C THR A 22 -18.14 -14.92 49.51
N SER A 23 -18.67 -15.87 48.73
CA SER A 23 -19.67 -15.75 47.66
C SER A 23 -20.98 -15.02 48.01
N ALA A 24 -21.56 -14.31 47.03
CA ALA A 24 -23.02 -14.22 46.88
C ALA A 24 -23.42 -13.91 45.42
N THR A 25 -24.55 -14.50 45.05
CA THR A 25 -25.22 -14.66 43.76
C THR A 25 -25.76 -13.37 43.11
N LEU A 26 -25.83 -13.35 41.78
CA LEU A 26 -26.64 -12.41 40.98
C LEU A 26 -27.82 -13.15 40.31
N PRO A 27 -28.96 -12.47 40.07
CA PRO A 27 -30.21 -13.12 39.68
C PRO A 27 -30.29 -13.43 38.18
N GLU A 28 -30.96 -14.54 37.88
CA GLU A 28 -31.40 -14.92 36.54
C GLU A 28 -32.67 -14.17 36.13
N GLY A 29 -32.77 -13.84 34.83
CA GLY A 29 -34.05 -13.75 34.12
C GLY A 29 -34.23 -12.53 33.22
N CYS A 30 -33.89 -12.66 31.93
CA CYS A 30 -34.84 -12.47 30.82
C CYS A 30 -34.20 -12.88 29.49
N GLY A 31 -34.71 -13.94 28.87
CA GLY A 31 -34.31 -14.38 27.55
C GLY A 31 -35.10 -13.69 26.44
N ALA A 32 -34.40 -13.20 25.42
CA ALA A 32 -34.89 -13.12 24.06
C ALA A 32 -33.70 -13.34 23.12
N ARG A 33 -33.85 -14.32 22.22
CA ARG A 33 -32.84 -14.75 21.25
C ARG A 33 -32.51 -13.60 20.29
N ALA A 34 -31.33 -13.01 20.40
CA ALA A 34 -30.66 -12.45 19.24
C ALA A 34 -30.06 -13.63 18.47
N ALA A 35 -30.44 -13.80 17.20
CA ALA A 35 -29.73 -14.71 16.32
C ALA A 35 -28.26 -14.27 16.29
N ALA A 36 -27.36 -15.19 16.61
CA ALA A 36 -25.93 -14.95 16.48
C ALA A 36 -25.63 -14.62 15.02
N VAL A 37 -25.16 -13.40 14.77
CA VAL A 37 -24.56 -13.05 13.49
C VAL A 37 -23.39 -14.02 13.29
N PRO A 38 -23.30 -14.76 12.18
CA PRO A 38 -22.19 -15.69 11.97
C PRO A 38 -20.91 -14.88 11.88
N PHE A 39 -20.08 -15.01 12.91
CA PHE A 39 -18.70 -14.53 12.93
C PHE A 39 -17.89 -15.32 11.89
N PHE A 40 -17.22 -14.62 10.98
CA PHE A 40 -16.29 -15.23 10.03
C PHE A 40 -15.02 -15.65 10.79
N ASP A 41 -14.88 -16.95 11.07
CA ASP A 41 -13.68 -17.56 11.66
C ASP A 41 -12.90 -18.28 10.55
N PRO A 42 -11.84 -17.67 9.99
CA PRO A 42 -11.08 -18.23 8.86
C PRO A 42 -10.26 -19.48 9.24
N LEU A 43 -10.24 -19.88 10.52
CA LEU A 43 -9.45 -21.03 10.99
C LEU A 43 -10.30 -22.27 11.33
N LYS A 44 -11.63 -22.19 11.29
CA LYS A 44 -12.52 -23.31 11.67
C LYS A 44 -13.11 -24.12 10.52
N ASN A 45 -13.02 -23.65 9.29
CA ASN A 45 -13.51 -24.43 8.15
C ASN A 45 -12.41 -25.35 7.62
N GLY A 46 -12.23 -26.48 8.31
CA GLY A 46 -11.52 -27.64 7.80
C GLY A 46 -12.31 -28.33 6.67
N ARG A 47 -12.48 -27.66 5.52
CA ARG A 47 -12.94 -28.29 4.27
C ARG A 47 -11.75 -28.54 3.36
N ALA A 48 -11.66 -29.79 2.91
CA ALA A 48 -10.61 -30.40 2.11
C ALA A 48 -9.87 -29.45 1.15
N ALA A 49 -8.57 -29.31 1.40
CA ALA A 49 -7.58 -28.72 0.51
C ALA A 49 -7.61 -29.41 -0.86
N THR A 50 -8.27 -28.79 -1.84
CA THR A 50 -8.09 -29.13 -3.26
C THR A 50 -8.07 -27.90 -4.19
N VAL A 51 -7.99 -26.69 -3.65
CA VAL A 51 -7.69 -25.48 -4.44
C VAL A 51 -6.51 -24.80 -3.78
N TRP A 52 -5.39 -24.77 -4.49
CA TRP A 52 -4.14 -24.13 -4.07
C TRP A 52 -4.39 -22.64 -3.80
N GLU A 53 -4.19 -22.20 -2.55
CA GLU A 53 -4.15 -20.80 -2.15
C GLU A 53 -2.73 -20.25 -2.38
N PRO A 54 -2.51 -19.29 -3.31
CA PRO A 54 -1.16 -18.81 -3.67
C PRO A 54 -0.45 -17.97 -2.60
N TRP A 55 -1.14 -17.61 -1.52
CA TRP A 55 -0.67 -16.60 -0.56
C TRP A 55 0.15 -17.16 0.60
N LEU A 56 0.28 -18.48 0.69
CA LEU A 56 1.20 -19.16 1.62
C LEU A 56 2.49 -19.63 0.93
N ASP A 57 2.77 -19.13 -0.28
CA ASP A 57 3.99 -19.47 -0.99
C ASP A 57 5.17 -18.59 -0.48
N PRO A 58 6.18 -19.17 0.20
CA PRO A 58 7.36 -18.44 0.66
C PRO A 58 8.20 -17.84 -0.49
N PHE A 59 7.92 -18.18 -1.75
CA PHE A 59 8.51 -17.59 -2.94
C PHE A 59 7.83 -16.30 -3.41
N VAL A 60 6.65 -15.92 -2.89
CA VAL A 60 5.96 -14.65 -3.26
C VAL A 60 6.77 -13.41 -2.85
N PHE A 61 7.53 -13.50 -1.76
CA PHE A 61 8.50 -12.47 -1.36
C PHE A 61 9.67 -12.30 -2.35
N PHE A 62 9.85 -13.27 -3.27
CA PHE A 62 10.91 -13.30 -4.27
C PHE A 62 10.36 -13.31 -5.71
N SER A 63 9.22 -12.64 -5.91
CA SER A 63 8.71 -12.34 -7.25
C SER A 63 9.76 -11.58 -8.10
N ASP A 64 9.57 -11.53 -9.42
CA ASP A 64 10.48 -10.94 -10.41
C ASP A 64 10.83 -9.44 -10.22
N LYS A 65 10.38 -8.83 -9.11
CA LYS A 65 10.41 -7.38 -8.86
C LYS A 65 11.24 -6.95 -7.63
N ALA A 66 12.03 -7.85 -7.03
CA ALA A 66 12.70 -7.58 -5.74
C ALA A 66 14.16 -7.07 -5.83
N TYR A 67 14.72 -6.93 -7.03
CA TYR A 67 16.13 -6.60 -7.21
C TYR A 67 16.27 -5.40 -8.13
N VAL A 68 16.93 -4.36 -7.63
CA VAL A 68 17.15 -3.14 -8.41
C VAL A 68 18.61 -2.75 -8.33
N VAL A 69 19.21 -2.55 -9.51
CA VAL A 69 20.60 -2.14 -9.65
C VAL A 69 20.62 -0.81 -10.35
N GLN A 70 21.26 0.18 -9.73
CA GLN A 70 21.25 1.54 -10.23
C GLN A 70 22.64 2.09 -10.41
N ALA A 71 22.87 2.63 -11.60
CA ALA A 71 24.00 3.50 -11.84
C ALA A 71 23.87 4.74 -10.95
N VAL A 72 24.98 5.17 -10.37
CA VAL A 72 25.06 6.50 -9.76
C VAL A 72 25.08 7.53 -10.91
N PRO A 73 24.09 8.45 -11.01
CA PRO A 73 23.98 9.36 -12.13
C PRO A 73 25.24 10.19 -12.33
N ARG A 74 25.68 10.31 -13.59
CA ARG A 74 26.74 11.24 -13.98
C ARG A 74 26.17 12.33 -14.87
N ASN A 75 26.41 13.58 -14.51
CA ASN A 75 26.05 14.73 -15.33
C ASN A 75 27.05 14.85 -16.50
N GLY A 76 26.72 14.24 -17.64
CA GLY A 76 27.54 14.35 -18.85
C GLY A 76 26.76 13.95 -20.10
N ALA A 77 26.54 14.90 -21.01
CA ALA A 77 25.96 14.60 -22.31
C ALA A 77 26.87 13.66 -23.11
N GLY A 78 26.31 12.59 -23.68
CA GLY A 78 27.03 11.65 -24.55
C GLY A 78 27.71 10.47 -23.86
N ILE A 79 27.45 10.22 -22.57
CA ILE A 79 27.93 9.02 -21.87
C ILE A 79 26.99 7.84 -22.18
N THR A 80 27.56 6.68 -22.52
CA THR A 80 26.83 5.40 -22.57
C THR A 80 27.06 4.65 -21.28
N GLU A 81 26.00 4.25 -20.58
CA GLU A 81 26.11 3.53 -19.31
C GLU A 81 26.55 2.07 -19.50
N ALA A 82 27.16 1.51 -18.47
CA ALA A 82 27.50 0.10 -18.44
C ALA A 82 26.24 -0.76 -18.41
N ALA A 83 26.26 -1.88 -19.11
CA ALA A 83 25.11 -2.77 -19.24
C ALA A 83 25.48 -4.22 -18.91
N PHE A 84 24.65 -4.89 -18.12
CA PHE A 84 24.82 -6.32 -17.87
C PHE A 84 24.57 -7.12 -19.14
N VAL A 85 25.27 -8.25 -19.31
CA VAL A 85 25.04 -9.14 -20.45
C VAL A 85 23.64 -9.74 -20.38
N GLY A 86 22.82 -9.47 -21.38
CA GLY A 86 21.39 -9.82 -21.35
C GLY A 86 20.49 -8.77 -20.67
N GLY A 87 21.02 -7.56 -20.43
CA GLY A 87 20.26 -6.44 -19.88
C GLY A 87 19.76 -6.69 -18.47
N ASN A 88 18.69 -5.99 -18.09
CA ASN A 88 18.13 -6.07 -16.75
C ASN A 88 17.60 -7.47 -16.41
N GLU A 89 16.98 -8.15 -17.37
CA GLU A 89 16.48 -9.52 -17.18
C GLU A 89 17.62 -10.51 -16.87
N GLY A 90 18.73 -10.41 -17.60
CA GLY A 90 19.92 -11.24 -17.35
C GLY A 90 20.49 -11.02 -15.95
N LEU A 91 20.51 -9.77 -15.49
CA LEU A 91 21.00 -9.40 -14.16
C LEU A 91 20.11 -9.94 -13.05
N VAL A 92 18.79 -9.77 -13.17
CA VAL A 92 17.81 -10.33 -12.22
C VAL A 92 17.90 -11.85 -12.18
N GLY A 93 18.01 -12.50 -13.34
CA GLY A 93 18.18 -13.96 -13.44
C GLY A 93 19.45 -14.45 -12.74
N TYR A 94 20.58 -13.78 -12.97
CA TYR A 94 21.85 -14.10 -12.31
C TYR A 94 21.74 -13.99 -10.78
N LEU A 95 21.18 -12.88 -10.28
CA LEU A 95 21.03 -12.65 -8.84
C LEU A 95 20.13 -13.69 -8.19
N LYS A 96 18.98 -13.99 -8.81
CA LYS A 96 18.06 -15.03 -8.33
C LYS A 96 18.74 -16.39 -8.24
N GLY A 97 19.43 -16.81 -9.30
CA GLY A 97 20.10 -18.11 -9.34
C GLY A 97 21.18 -18.28 -8.27
N ASN A 98 21.84 -17.19 -7.87
CA ASN A 98 22.97 -17.23 -6.94
C ASN A 98 22.60 -16.96 -5.47
N ILE A 99 21.49 -16.26 -5.22
CA ILE A 99 21.05 -15.82 -3.90
C ILE A 99 19.91 -16.71 -3.36
N LEU A 100 18.90 -17.04 -4.17
CA LEU A 100 17.71 -17.79 -3.69
C LEU A 100 18.04 -19.13 -3.03
N PRO A 101 19.02 -19.94 -3.50
CA PRO A 101 19.36 -21.20 -2.85
C PRO A 101 19.87 -21.06 -1.41
N GLN A 102 20.24 -19.84 -0.98
CA GLN A 102 20.82 -19.55 0.32
C GLN A 102 19.79 -19.03 1.33
N ILE A 103 18.54 -18.82 0.89
CA ILE A 103 17.46 -18.28 1.70
C ILE A 103 16.53 -19.42 2.15
N ARG A 104 16.32 -19.55 3.46
CA ARG A 104 15.36 -20.55 4.00
C ARG A 104 13.95 -19.95 4.08
N PRO A 105 12.89 -20.75 3.94
CA PRO A 105 11.51 -20.30 4.15
C PRO A 105 11.35 -19.57 5.50
N GLY A 106 10.75 -18.37 5.47
CA GLY A 106 10.56 -17.53 6.65
C GLY A 106 11.78 -16.69 7.06
N ILE A 107 12.94 -16.86 6.42
CA ILE A 107 14.13 -16.00 6.58
C ILE A 107 14.17 -15.02 5.41
N GLY A 108 13.17 -14.15 5.31
CA GLY A 108 13.22 -13.02 4.38
C GLY A 108 14.30 -12.01 4.79
N TRP A 109 14.57 -11.03 3.92
CA TRP A 109 15.40 -9.88 4.29
C TRP A 109 14.67 -9.05 5.36
N LEU A 110 15.14 -9.10 6.62
CA LEU A 110 14.55 -8.32 7.71
C LEU A 110 14.72 -6.81 7.47
N LYS A 111 15.82 -6.44 6.82
CA LYS A 111 16.11 -5.10 6.30
C LYS A 111 16.64 -5.22 4.87
N PRO A 112 16.31 -4.29 3.96
CA PRO A 112 16.93 -4.19 2.65
C PRO A 112 18.46 -3.98 2.75
N PRO A 113 19.31 -4.93 2.34
CA PRO A 113 20.74 -4.70 2.23
C PRO A 113 21.06 -3.77 1.05
N VAL A 114 22.20 -3.07 1.15
CA VAL A 114 22.73 -2.22 0.08
C VAL A 114 24.19 -2.56 -0.15
N VAL A 115 24.55 -2.88 -1.39
CA VAL A 115 25.94 -3.12 -1.80
C VAL A 115 26.33 -2.08 -2.84
N GLN A 116 27.40 -1.34 -2.57
CA GLN A 116 28.00 -0.40 -3.53
C GLN A 116 29.20 -1.07 -4.19
N PHE A 117 29.39 -0.81 -5.48
CA PHE A 117 30.54 -1.31 -6.21
C PHE A 117 30.84 -0.42 -7.41
N ASN A 118 32.04 -0.54 -7.96
CA ASN A 118 32.43 0.09 -9.21
C ASN A 118 32.61 -0.97 -10.30
N LEU A 119 32.23 -0.65 -11.52
CA LEU A 119 32.64 -1.40 -12.71
C LEU A 119 33.87 -0.72 -13.30
N ASN A 120 34.94 -1.49 -13.51
CA ASN A 120 36.15 -1.02 -14.17
C ASN A 120 35.98 -0.93 -15.71
N GLU A 121 37.03 -0.51 -16.40
CA GLU A 121 37.01 -0.30 -17.86
C GLU A 121 36.84 -1.61 -18.65
N GLU A 122 37.12 -2.77 -18.03
CA GLU A 122 36.89 -4.11 -18.58
C GLU A 122 35.53 -4.71 -18.22
N GLY A 123 34.69 -3.96 -17.48
CA GLY A 123 33.36 -4.39 -17.04
C GLY A 123 33.35 -5.35 -15.85
N GLY A 124 34.45 -5.50 -15.13
CA GLY A 124 34.54 -6.26 -13.88
C GLY A 124 34.16 -5.42 -12.67
N ALA A 125 33.50 -6.04 -11.69
CA ALA A 125 33.19 -5.40 -10.41
C ALA A 125 34.45 -5.29 -9.53
N ILE A 126 34.69 -4.10 -9.00
CA ILE A 126 35.76 -3.75 -8.06
C ILE A 126 35.18 -2.88 -6.94
N ASP A 127 35.93 -2.73 -5.84
CA ASP A 127 35.54 -1.92 -4.68
C ASP A 127 34.14 -2.25 -4.13
N VAL A 128 33.82 -3.55 -4.04
CA VAL A 128 32.53 -4.03 -3.55
C VAL A 128 32.45 -3.82 -2.03
N VAL A 129 31.48 -3.03 -1.58
CA VAL A 129 31.29 -2.67 -0.17
C VAL A 129 29.83 -2.83 0.22
N LEU A 130 29.57 -3.55 1.31
CA LEU A 130 28.25 -3.58 1.95
C LEU A 130 28.05 -2.29 2.76
N THR A 131 27.12 -1.44 2.33
CA THR A 131 26.78 -0.19 3.02
C THR A 131 25.48 -0.27 3.82
N GLY A 132 24.67 -1.30 3.60
CA GLY A 132 23.47 -1.61 4.38
C GLY A 132 23.35 -3.10 4.65
N THR A 133 23.17 -3.49 5.91
CA THR A 133 23.04 -4.89 6.34
C THR A 133 21.59 -5.37 6.28
N SER A 134 21.41 -6.65 5.96
CA SER A 134 20.11 -7.32 6.07
C SER A 134 19.69 -7.66 7.49
N GLY A 135 20.62 -7.61 8.45
CA GLY A 135 20.49 -8.22 9.76
C GLY A 135 20.86 -9.71 9.81
N ASN A 136 21.28 -10.31 8.69
CA ASN A 136 21.79 -11.68 8.62
C ASN A 136 23.20 -11.70 8.01
N VAL A 137 24.20 -12.05 8.83
CA VAL A 137 25.62 -12.01 8.47
C VAL A 137 25.99 -12.98 7.33
N GLU A 138 25.42 -14.19 7.32
CA GLU A 138 25.70 -15.19 6.30
C GLU A 138 25.15 -14.75 4.94
N LEU A 139 23.95 -14.19 4.96
CA LEU A 139 23.26 -13.71 3.78
C LEU A 139 23.91 -12.43 3.21
N ASP A 140 24.38 -11.53 4.08
CA ASP A 140 25.15 -10.34 3.71
C ASP A 140 26.49 -10.71 3.06
N ALA A 141 27.24 -11.64 3.66
CA ALA A 141 28.51 -12.11 3.11
C ALA A 141 28.31 -12.77 1.74
N ARG A 142 27.24 -13.56 1.59
CA ARG A 142 26.90 -14.16 0.31
C ARG A 142 26.55 -13.11 -0.74
N LEU A 143 25.80 -12.09 -0.37
CA LEU A 143 25.41 -11.04 -1.30
C LEU A 143 26.63 -10.30 -1.86
N VAL A 144 27.59 -9.95 -1.00
CA VAL A 144 28.87 -9.35 -1.42
C VAL A 144 29.61 -10.28 -2.39
N GLN A 145 29.73 -11.57 -2.07
CA GLN A 145 30.40 -12.55 -2.93
C GLN A 145 29.74 -12.66 -4.31
N VAL A 146 28.40 -12.61 -4.39
CA VAL A 146 27.68 -12.69 -5.66
C VAL A 146 27.96 -11.47 -6.54
N VAL A 147 28.07 -10.28 -5.94
CA VAL A 147 28.42 -9.03 -6.64
C VAL A 147 29.88 -9.07 -7.11
N GLU A 148 30.81 -9.55 -6.29
CA GLU A 148 32.22 -9.73 -6.68
C GLU A 148 32.41 -10.70 -7.85
N GLN A 149 31.55 -11.73 -7.94
CA GLN A 149 31.63 -12.80 -8.96
C GLN A 149 30.79 -12.53 -10.21
N MET A 150 30.24 -11.33 -10.36
CA MET A 150 29.42 -11.01 -11.53
C MET A 150 30.18 -11.22 -12.85
N PRO A 151 29.50 -11.70 -13.90
CA PRO A 151 30.10 -11.75 -15.23
C PRO A 151 30.45 -10.35 -15.70
N ARG A 152 31.40 -10.26 -16.64
CA ARG A 152 31.82 -8.96 -17.19
C ARG A 152 30.67 -8.25 -17.87
N TRP A 153 30.45 -7.00 -17.48
CA TRP A 153 29.48 -6.09 -18.07
C TRP A 153 30.04 -5.52 -19.37
N ILE A 154 29.16 -4.99 -20.21
CA ILE A 154 29.54 -4.04 -21.25
C ILE A 154 29.93 -2.75 -20.51
N PRO A 155 31.18 -2.27 -20.62
CA PRO A 155 31.65 -1.13 -19.83
C PRO A 155 30.99 0.17 -20.30
N ALA A 156 30.89 1.13 -19.38
CA ALA A 156 30.45 2.47 -19.71
C ALA A 156 31.46 3.16 -20.64
N ARG A 157 30.98 4.09 -21.47
CA ARG A 157 31.81 4.84 -22.41
C ARG A 157 31.56 6.34 -22.32
N ASP A 158 32.62 7.12 -22.42
CA ASP A 158 32.53 8.58 -22.56
C ASP A 158 32.04 8.99 -23.96
N ALA A 159 31.82 10.28 -24.17
CA ALA A 159 31.39 10.84 -25.47
C ALA A 159 32.41 10.62 -26.61
N LYS A 160 33.63 10.20 -26.30
CA LYS A 160 34.69 9.87 -27.26
C LYS A 160 34.79 8.36 -27.51
N GLY A 161 33.99 7.55 -26.83
CA GLY A 161 33.98 6.09 -26.92
C GLY A 161 35.00 5.38 -26.04
N ASN A 162 35.75 6.08 -25.18
CA ASN A 162 36.70 5.45 -24.26
C ASN A 162 35.94 4.75 -23.13
N ALA A 163 36.40 3.57 -22.74
CA ALA A 163 35.85 2.89 -21.57
C ALA A 163 36.15 3.71 -20.31
N ILE A 164 35.17 3.82 -19.43
CA ILE A 164 35.31 4.53 -18.16
C ILE A 164 34.74 3.69 -17.03
N GLN A 165 35.33 3.84 -15.84
CA GLN A 165 34.78 3.25 -14.62
C GLN A 165 33.41 3.86 -14.31
N GLN A 166 32.44 3.09 -13.80
CA GLN A 166 31.12 3.58 -13.38
C GLN A 166 30.71 2.98 -12.02
N ALA A 167 30.17 3.82 -11.14
CA ALA A 167 29.72 3.41 -9.81
C ALA A 167 28.26 2.94 -9.85
N PHE A 168 27.96 1.90 -9.08
CA PHE A 168 26.63 1.29 -8.96
C PHE A 168 26.27 1.06 -7.49
N ALA A 169 24.97 1.07 -7.22
CA ALA A 169 24.39 0.59 -5.98
C ALA A 169 23.39 -0.52 -6.29
N PHE A 170 23.57 -1.65 -5.62
CA PHE A 170 22.65 -2.76 -5.59
C PHE A 170 21.73 -2.65 -4.38
N ASN A 171 20.43 -2.58 -4.63
CA ASN A 171 19.39 -2.49 -3.60
C ASN A 171 18.45 -3.69 -3.75
N VAL A 172 18.23 -4.41 -2.65
CA VAL A 172 17.17 -5.42 -2.59
C VAL A 172 15.90 -4.74 -2.08
N VAL A 173 14.98 -4.45 -2.98
CA VAL A 173 13.69 -3.86 -2.64
C VAL A 173 12.69 -4.97 -2.38
N GLN A 174 11.83 -4.82 -1.39
CA GLN A 174 10.72 -5.76 -1.23
C GLN A 174 9.75 -5.51 -2.39
N ALA A 175 9.39 -6.57 -3.13
CA ALA A 175 8.33 -6.46 -4.12
C ALA A 175 7.05 -5.98 -3.42
N GLY A 176 6.64 -4.74 -3.70
CA GLY A 176 5.51 -4.07 -3.04
C GLY A 176 5.86 -2.97 -2.03
N CYS A 177 7.14 -2.64 -1.81
CA CYS A 177 7.55 -1.44 -1.08
C CYS A 177 8.65 -0.70 -1.83
N ASP A 178 8.26 0.37 -2.52
CA ASP A 178 9.15 1.25 -3.28
C ASP A 178 10.13 1.98 -2.36
N GLN A 179 11.42 1.82 -2.64
CA GLN A 179 12.35 2.95 -2.60
C GLN A 179 13.07 2.98 -3.95
N GLN A 180 12.54 3.79 -4.86
CA GLN A 180 13.21 4.16 -6.11
C GLN A 180 14.25 5.26 -5.80
N PRO A 181 15.44 5.24 -6.44
CA PRO A 181 16.53 6.24 -6.38
C PRO A 181 15.95 7.60 -6.75
N PRO A 182 16.68 8.71 -6.52
CA PRO A 182 16.14 10.03 -6.80
C PRO A 182 15.83 10.17 -8.30
N THR A 183 14.56 9.92 -8.66
CA THR A 183 14.02 10.25 -9.97
C THR A 183 13.64 11.72 -9.97
N LEU A 184 14.13 12.36 -11.03
CA LEU A 184 13.80 13.69 -11.54
C LEU A 184 12.33 14.07 -11.31
N GLU A 185 12.08 15.38 -11.12
CA GLU A 185 10.80 16.04 -10.78
C GLU A 185 9.67 15.91 -11.83
N VAL A 186 9.52 14.75 -12.46
CA VAL A 186 8.39 14.47 -13.36
C VAL A 186 7.87 13.10 -12.98
N SER A 187 6.59 13.05 -12.62
CA SER A 187 5.86 11.80 -12.43
C SER A 187 6.14 10.82 -13.57
N MET A 188 6.24 9.53 -13.24
CA MET A 188 6.45 8.45 -14.20
C MET A 188 5.26 8.29 -15.17
N TYR A 189 4.12 8.90 -14.82
CA TYR A 189 2.89 8.96 -15.59
C TYR A 189 2.70 10.35 -16.20
N ALA A 190 1.78 10.48 -17.16
CA ALA A 190 1.45 11.76 -17.81
C ALA A 190 0.73 12.78 -16.89
N VAL A 191 0.89 12.68 -15.56
CA VAL A 191 0.28 13.55 -14.54
C VAL A 191 1.38 14.14 -13.67
N PRO A 192 1.59 15.46 -13.62
CA PRO A 192 2.68 16.05 -12.85
C PRO A 192 2.51 15.83 -11.34
N LEU A 193 3.60 15.40 -10.68
CA LEU A 193 3.67 15.32 -9.22
C LEU A 193 4.00 16.71 -8.66
N THR A 194 3.12 17.28 -7.83
CA THR A 194 3.26 18.67 -7.36
C THR A 194 3.85 18.79 -5.96
N ASP A 195 3.56 17.82 -5.07
CA ASP A 195 4.18 17.69 -3.76
C ASP A 195 4.30 16.21 -3.42
N ARG A 196 5.52 15.67 -3.57
CA ARG A 196 5.81 14.25 -3.32
C ARG A 196 5.51 13.83 -1.88
N LYS A 197 5.74 14.71 -0.90
CA LYS A 197 5.52 14.35 0.51
C LYS A 197 4.03 14.21 0.77
N ALA A 198 3.23 15.20 0.35
CA ALA A 198 1.78 15.15 0.46
C ALA A 198 1.21 13.92 -0.28
N ALA A 199 1.69 13.65 -1.50
CA ALA A 199 1.24 12.52 -2.31
C ALA A 199 1.57 11.13 -1.73
N LEU A 200 2.51 11.03 -0.78
CA LEU A 200 2.86 9.78 -0.11
C LEU A 200 2.23 9.67 1.28
N GLU A 201 2.19 10.77 2.04
CA GLU A 201 1.69 10.77 3.42
C GLU A 201 0.18 10.96 3.51
N HIS A 202 -0.42 11.79 2.66
CA HIS A 202 -1.84 12.13 2.67
C HIS A 202 -2.35 12.40 1.24
N PRO A 203 -2.43 11.37 0.37
CA PRO A 203 -2.66 11.56 -1.07
C PRO A 203 -4.05 12.05 -1.43
N TYR A 204 -5.05 11.83 -0.56
CA TYR A 204 -6.42 12.23 -0.83
C TYR A 204 -7.23 12.43 0.46
N ASP A 205 -8.30 13.20 0.34
CA ASP A 205 -9.45 13.16 1.26
C ASP A 205 -10.67 12.62 0.50
N LEU A 206 -11.32 11.62 1.08
CA LEU A 206 -12.54 11.02 0.54
C LEU A 206 -13.71 11.30 1.49
N ASP A 207 -14.69 12.05 1.02
CA ASP A 207 -15.94 12.30 1.73
C ASP A 207 -17.13 11.73 0.95
N PHE A 208 -18.19 11.36 1.67
CA PHE A 208 -19.41 10.88 1.04
C PHE A 208 -20.64 11.18 1.90
N ARG A 209 -21.73 11.49 1.21
CA ARG A 209 -23.00 11.88 1.81
C ARG A 209 -24.18 11.44 0.97
N LEU A 210 -25.35 11.35 1.61
CA LEU A 210 -26.61 11.05 0.95
C LEU A 210 -27.46 12.31 0.88
N GLU A 211 -27.96 12.64 -0.31
CA GLU A 211 -28.99 13.66 -0.50
C GLU A 211 -30.29 13.00 -0.95
N LYS A 212 -31.41 13.32 -0.31
CA LYS A 212 -32.71 12.78 -0.68
C LYS A 212 -33.19 13.45 -1.97
N THR A 213 -33.44 12.67 -3.01
CA THR A 213 -33.89 13.17 -4.33
C THR A 213 -35.35 12.82 -4.63
N GLY A 214 -35.94 11.87 -3.91
CA GLY A 214 -37.33 11.44 -4.06
C GLY A 214 -37.84 10.70 -2.83
N ALA A 215 -38.96 9.96 -2.96
CA ALA A 215 -39.56 9.25 -1.83
C ALA A 215 -38.61 8.19 -1.25
N ASP A 216 -38.04 7.37 -2.15
CA ASP A 216 -37.18 6.22 -1.86
C ASP A 216 -35.86 6.27 -2.65
N THR A 217 -35.53 7.44 -3.18
CA THR A 217 -34.35 7.68 -4.00
C THR A 217 -33.45 8.72 -3.37
N TYR A 218 -32.15 8.47 -3.45
CA TYR A 218 -31.09 9.29 -2.90
C TYR A 218 -29.98 9.45 -3.94
N ALA A 219 -29.27 10.57 -3.89
CA ALA A 219 -27.98 10.73 -4.52
C ALA A 219 -26.90 10.37 -3.50
N LEU A 220 -26.09 9.36 -3.81
CA LEU A 220 -24.83 9.10 -3.13
C LEU A 220 -23.77 10.00 -3.78
N ILE A 221 -23.41 11.06 -3.07
CA ILE A 221 -22.44 12.05 -3.52
C ILE A 221 -21.11 11.74 -2.85
N THR A 222 -20.09 11.48 -3.66
CA THR A 222 -18.72 11.20 -3.22
C THR A 222 -17.82 12.33 -3.68
N THR A 223 -17.07 12.94 -2.78
CA THR A 223 -16.08 13.97 -3.11
C THR A 223 -14.67 13.41 -2.88
N MET A 224 -13.86 13.47 -3.93
CA MET A 224 -12.45 13.11 -3.91
C MET A 224 -11.63 14.39 -4.03
N GLU A 225 -10.87 14.71 -2.99
CA GLU A 225 -9.89 15.80 -3.00
C GLU A 225 -8.49 15.17 -3.10
N LEU A 226 -7.70 15.57 -4.10
CA LEU A 226 -6.38 14.98 -4.37
C LEU A 226 -5.28 15.93 -3.93
N HIS A 227 -4.26 15.38 -3.27
CA HIS A 227 -3.14 16.13 -2.70
C HIS A 227 -1.82 15.77 -3.40
N GLY A 228 -0.93 16.75 -3.50
CA GLY A 228 0.42 16.54 -4.02
C GLY A 228 0.53 16.07 -5.47
N GLY A 229 -0.53 16.21 -6.26
CA GLY A 229 -0.58 15.72 -7.63
C GLY A 229 -0.88 14.23 -7.71
N SER A 230 -1.44 13.65 -6.65
CA SER A 230 -1.94 12.28 -6.66
C SER A 230 -3.05 12.10 -7.70
N PHE A 231 -3.21 10.89 -8.19
CA PHE A 231 -4.20 10.57 -9.22
C PHE A 231 -4.57 9.10 -9.19
N TYR A 232 -5.67 8.77 -9.87
CA TYR A 232 -6.15 7.41 -10.02
C TYR A 232 -6.87 7.25 -11.36
N VAL A 233 -7.24 6.02 -11.71
CA VAL A 233 -7.95 5.73 -12.96
C VAL A 233 -9.45 5.95 -12.79
N SER A 234 -10.03 6.80 -13.65
CA SER A 234 -11.48 7.04 -13.73
C SER A 234 -12.25 5.75 -14.05
N PRO A 235 -13.48 5.58 -13.54
CA PRO A 235 -14.37 4.50 -13.99
C PRO A 235 -14.82 4.65 -15.46
N PHE A 236 -14.55 5.79 -16.11
CA PHE A 236 -14.81 6.00 -17.53
C PHE A 236 -13.66 5.55 -18.44
N ALA A 237 -12.55 5.05 -17.87
CA ALA A 237 -11.52 4.41 -18.68
C ALA A 237 -12.10 3.20 -19.44
N LYS A 238 -11.85 3.13 -20.75
CA LYS A 238 -12.39 2.04 -21.60
C LYS A 238 -11.69 0.70 -21.41
N ARG A 239 -10.46 0.74 -20.90
CA ARG A 239 -9.65 -0.45 -20.64
C ARG A 239 -9.87 -0.93 -19.22
N ASP A 240 -9.80 -2.24 -19.04
CA ASP A 240 -9.95 -2.85 -17.72
C ASP A 240 -8.68 -2.70 -16.89
N PHE A 241 -8.65 -1.69 -16.02
CA PHE A 241 -7.61 -1.55 -15.01
C PHE A 241 -8.10 -2.12 -13.67
N LYS A 242 -7.31 -2.98 -13.03
CA LYS A 242 -7.67 -3.64 -11.75
C LYS A 242 -8.02 -2.63 -10.63
N GLY A 243 -7.39 -1.46 -10.66
CA GLY A 243 -7.51 -0.40 -9.66
C GLY A 243 -8.39 0.78 -10.08
N MET A 244 -9.30 0.62 -11.05
CA MET A 244 -10.25 1.70 -11.39
C MET A 244 -11.09 2.08 -10.19
N PHE A 245 -11.35 3.39 -10.06
CA PHE A 245 -12.29 3.89 -9.07
C PHE A 245 -13.66 3.27 -9.28
N ARG A 246 -14.21 2.71 -8.22
CA ARG A 246 -15.55 2.15 -8.19
C ARG A 246 -16.09 2.13 -6.78
N VAL A 247 -17.41 2.05 -6.69
CA VAL A 247 -18.16 1.89 -5.46
C VAL A 247 -18.92 0.57 -5.51
N GLU A 248 -18.83 -0.21 -4.44
CA GLU A 248 -19.45 -1.52 -4.30
C GLU A 248 -20.38 -1.50 -3.07
N VAL A 249 -21.56 -2.12 -3.18
CA VAL A 249 -22.56 -2.22 -2.11
C VAL A 249 -22.97 -3.70 -1.98
N ALA A 250 -22.94 -4.24 -0.76
CA ALA A 250 -22.98 -5.68 -0.52
C ALA A 250 -24.38 -6.34 -0.60
N ASN A 251 -25.47 -5.58 -0.64
CA ASN A 251 -26.82 -6.13 -0.53
C ASN A 251 -27.87 -5.33 -1.33
N GLU A 252 -28.42 -5.95 -2.38
CA GLU A 252 -29.46 -5.39 -3.25
C GLU A 252 -30.90 -5.50 -2.68
N ASP A 253 -31.13 -6.29 -1.63
CA ASP A 253 -32.48 -6.52 -1.07
C ASP A 253 -33.04 -5.29 -0.33
N HIS A 254 -32.15 -4.42 0.14
CA HIS A 254 -32.52 -3.20 0.87
C HIS A 254 -32.12 -1.92 0.12
N VAL A 255 -31.00 -1.95 -0.59
CA VAL A 255 -30.44 -0.79 -1.28
C VAL A 255 -29.87 -1.21 -2.63
N ALA A 256 -30.30 -0.54 -3.70
CA ALA A 256 -29.74 -0.73 -5.03
C ALA A 256 -28.97 0.52 -5.47
N LEU A 257 -27.71 0.34 -5.87
CA LEU A 257 -26.91 1.38 -6.47
C LEU A 257 -27.01 1.29 -7.99
N ALA A 258 -27.36 2.39 -8.65
CA ALA A 258 -27.49 2.41 -10.09
C ALA A 258 -26.12 2.33 -10.77
N ALA A 259 -26.07 1.65 -11.92
CA ALA A 259 -24.87 1.56 -12.75
C ALA A 259 -24.54 2.89 -13.44
N ASP A 260 -25.54 3.76 -13.66
CA ASP A 260 -25.32 5.11 -14.15
C ASP A 260 -24.84 6.04 -13.04
N PHE A 261 -23.83 6.84 -13.36
CA PHE A 261 -23.24 7.82 -12.46
C PHE A 261 -22.71 9.03 -13.23
N THR A 262 -22.50 10.12 -12.51
CA THR A 262 -21.87 11.34 -13.04
C THR A 262 -20.50 11.53 -12.39
N GLU A 263 -19.50 11.94 -13.17
CA GLU A 263 -18.17 12.34 -12.70
C GLU A 263 -17.96 13.81 -13.08
N THR A 264 -17.67 14.67 -12.10
CA THR A 264 -17.52 16.12 -12.29
C THR A 264 -16.24 16.63 -11.61
N PRO A 265 -15.28 17.21 -12.36
CA PRO A 265 -15.26 17.31 -13.82
C PRO A 265 -15.05 15.94 -14.47
N ARG A 266 -15.56 15.79 -15.70
CA ARG A 266 -15.37 14.57 -16.49
C ARG A 266 -13.90 14.46 -16.93
N SER A 267 -13.25 13.35 -16.59
CA SER A 267 -11.91 13.00 -17.03
C SER A 267 -11.82 12.89 -18.55
N ALA A 268 -10.71 13.38 -19.09
CA ALA A 268 -10.35 13.24 -20.49
C ALA A 268 -9.49 11.99 -20.69
N GLU A 269 -9.66 11.34 -21.84
CA GLU A 269 -8.78 10.24 -22.26
C GLU A 269 -7.45 10.84 -22.75
N VAL A 270 -6.34 10.31 -22.24
CA VAL A 270 -4.98 10.67 -22.66
C VAL A 270 -4.22 9.40 -23.04
N ILE A 271 -3.17 9.56 -23.84
CA ILE A 271 -2.25 8.46 -24.14
C ILE A 271 -1.11 8.50 -23.13
N ASP A 272 -0.97 7.44 -22.35
CA ASP A 272 0.14 7.25 -21.43
C ASP A 272 1.04 6.11 -21.95
N LEU A 273 2.28 6.46 -22.25
CA LEU A 273 3.29 5.52 -22.74
C LEU A 273 3.99 4.76 -21.61
N HIS A 274 3.57 4.98 -20.36
CA HIS A 274 4.06 4.24 -19.22
C HIS A 274 3.88 2.72 -19.42
N PRO A 275 4.88 1.86 -19.15
CA PRO A 275 4.81 0.42 -19.45
C PRO A 275 3.64 -0.35 -18.82
N PHE A 276 3.07 0.13 -17.72
CA PHE A 276 1.88 -0.48 -17.11
C PHE A 276 0.55 -0.04 -17.74
N VAL A 277 0.57 1.03 -18.54
CA VAL A 277 -0.58 1.50 -19.31
C VAL A 277 -0.35 1.20 -20.78
N GLU A 278 0.65 1.80 -21.41
CA GLU A 278 0.98 1.65 -22.84
C GLU A 278 -0.28 1.84 -23.72
N GLY A 279 -0.94 2.99 -23.59
CA GLY A 279 -2.14 3.28 -24.36
C GLY A 279 -3.10 4.29 -23.72
N PRO A 280 -4.39 4.29 -24.13
CA PRO A 280 -5.37 5.24 -23.64
C PRO A 280 -5.74 4.96 -22.18
N VAL A 281 -5.88 6.03 -21.40
CA VAL A 281 -6.31 6.01 -19.99
C VAL A 281 -7.00 7.32 -19.63
N ASN A 282 -7.96 7.26 -18.71
CA ASN A 282 -8.62 8.42 -18.14
C ASN A 282 -8.08 8.64 -16.73
N TRP A 283 -7.09 9.53 -16.59
CA TRP A 283 -6.57 9.93 -15.29
C TRP A 283 -7.51 10.93 -14.62
N VAL A 284 -7.78 10.72 -13.33
CA VAL A 284 -8.38 11.72 -12.46
C VAL A 284 -7.29 12.31 -11.59
N ASN A 285 -6.91 13.54 -11.89
CA ASN A 285 -5.79 14.27 -11.26
C ASN A 285 -6.20 15.66 -10.74
N VAL A 286 -7.51 15.87 -10.59
CA VAL A 286 -8.12 17.07 -10.01
C VAL A 286 -9.23 16.66 -9.04
N ASN A 287 -9.61 17.56 -8.13
CA ASN A 287 -10.72 17.31 -7.21
C ASN A 287 -11.98 17.00 -8.01
N THR A 288 -12.66 15.91 -7.65
CA THR A 288 -13.72 15.32 -8.45
C THR A 288 -14.87 14.86 -7.56
N THR A 289 -16.09 15.09 -8.02
CA THR A 289 -17.32 14.60 -7.40
C THR A 289 -17.94 13.51 -8.26
N TYR A 290 -18.32 12.40 -7.61
CA TYR A 290 -19.14 11.36 -8.21
C TYR A 290 -20.54 11.40 -7.64
N GLU A 291 -21.54 11.21 -8.49
CA GLU A 291 -22.93 11.10 -8.07
C GLU A 291 -23.52 9.79 -8.61
N HIS A 292 -23.90 8.90 -7.70
CA HIS A 292 -24.62 7.68 -8.00
C HIS A 292 -26.06 7.79 -7.51
N ARG A 293 -27.02 7.26 -8.30
CA ARG A 293 -28.38 7.11 -7.83
C ARG A 293 -28.48 5.87 -6.93
N LEU A 294 -29.08 6.04 -5.77
CA LEU A 294 -29.31 5.00 -4.78
C LEU A 294 -30.81 4.86 -4.52
N THR A 295 -31.33 3.64 -4.60
CA THR A 295 -32.75 3.32 -4.37
C THR A 295 -32.88 2.47 -3.11
N VAL A 296 -33.83 2.80 -2.25
CA VAL A 296 -34.11 2.05 -1.02
C VAL A 296 -35.38 1.22 -1.21
N SER A 297 -35.27 -0.09 -1.05
CA SER A 297 -36.36 -1.04 -1.28
C SER A 297 -37.12 -1.43 -0.01
N SER A 298 -36.56 -1.15 1.17
CA SER A 298 -37.14 -1.54 2.46
C SER A 298 -37.46 -0.35 3.37
N LYS A 299 -38.53 -0.47 4.17
CA LYS A 299 -38.85 0.47 5.26
C LYS A 299 -38.36 -0.02 6.63
N GLU A 300 -37.84 -1.24 6.69
CA GLU A 300 -37.31 -1.84 7.91
C GLU A 300 -35.95 -1.23 8.28
N ASP A 301 -35.55 -1.41 9.53
CA ASP A 301 -34.22 -1.02 9.97
C ASP A 301 -33.20 -2.02 9.44
N PHE A 302 -32.15 -1.53 8.78
CA PHE A 302 -31.10 -2.36 8.19
C PHE A 302 -29.73 -1.69 8.27
N ASP A 303 -28.69 -2.50 8.10
CA ASP A 303 -27.30 -2.09 7.90
C ASP A 303 -26.77 -2.75 6.62
N VAL A 304 -26.31 -1.94 5.67
CA VAL A 304 -25.74 -2.42 4.40
C VAL A 304 -24.33 -1.87 4.25
N GLY A 305 -23.35 -2.77 4.19
CA GLY A 305 -21.96 -2.43 3.95
C GLY A 305 -21.68 -2.11 2.50
N GLY A 306 -20.74 -1.21 2.26
CA GLY A 306 -20.16 -0.96 0.96
C GLY A 306 -18.71 -0.50 1.08
N LYS A 307 -18.05 -0.34 -0.07
CA LYS A 307 -16.67 0.17 -0.12
C LYS A 307 -16.41 0.94 -1.40
N TYR A 308 -15.49 1.90 -1.31
CA TYR A 308 -14.82 2.47 -2.47
C TYR A 308 -13.54 1.68 -2.73
N VAL A 309 -13.24 1.42 -4.00
CA VAL A 309 -12.03 0.73 -4.44
C VAL A 309 -11.33 1.54 -5.52
N PHE A 310 -10.04 1.82 -5.35
CA PHE A 310 -9.20 2.48 -6.36
C PHE A 310 -7.72 2.29 -6.06
N THR A 311 -6.85 2.36 -7.07
CA THR A 311 -5.41 2.48 -6.86
C THR A 311 -5.00 3.95 -6.91
N ILE A 312 -4.39 4.44 -5.83
CA ILE A 312 -3.91 5.81 -5.73
C ILE A 312 -2.41 5.88 -6.06
N GLU A 313 -2.06 6.75 -7.00
CA GLU A 313 -0.69 7.02 -7.42
C GLU A 313 -0.21 8.37 -6.86
N PRO A 314 1.08 8.54 -6.55
CA PRO A 314 2.21 7.62 -6.76
C PRO A 314 2.43 6.61 -5.63
N LYS A 315 1.54 6.58 -4.62
CA LYS A 315 1.66 5.67 -3.48
C LYS A 315 1.52 4.19 -3.90
N CYS A 316 0.92 3.93 -5.05
CA CYS A 316 0.71 2.61 -5.66
C CYS A 316 -0.04 1.64 -4.72
N THR A 317 -0.94 2.17 -3.88
CA THR A 317 -1.76 1.37 -2.96
C THR A 317 -3.16 1.16 -3.51
N LEU A 318 -3.64 -0.08 -3.44
CA LEU A 318 -5.06 -0.39 -3.62
C LEU A 318 -5.81 0.01 -2.35
N GLU A 319 -6.56 1.10 -2.45
CA GLU A 319 -7.38 1.64 -1.38
C GLU A 319 -8.73 0.91 -1.37
N GLU A 320 -9.12 0.41 -0.19
CA GLU A 320 -10.46 -0.09 0.08
C GLU A 320 -11.04 0.71 1.25
N VAL A 321 -11.93 1.65 0.97
CA VAL A 321 -12.51 2.55 1.99
C VAL A 321 -13.93 2.07 2.32
N PRO A 322 -14.13 1.36 3.45
CA PRO A 322 -15.44 0.82 3.80
C PRO A 322 -16.37 1.90 4.37
N PHE A 323 -17.65 1.76 4.09
CA PHE A 323 -18.73 2.57 4.63
C PHE A 323 -19.92 1.71 5.03
N LEU A 324 -20.79 2.28 5.86
CA LEU A 324 -22.03 1.65 6.24
C LEU A 324 -23.21 2.56 5.94
N ILE A 325 -24.21 2.02 5.24
CA ILE A 325 -25.52 2.64 5.05
C ILE A 325 -26.46 2.07 6.10
N LYS A 326 -27.08 2.94 6.89
CA LYS A 326 -27.99 2.55 7.96
C LYS A 326 -29.36 3.15 7.71
N GLN A 327 -30.40 2.34 7.92
CA GLN A 327 -31.76 2.84 8.06
C GLN A 327 -32.24 2.63 9.48
N ARG A 328 -32.71 3.69 10.12
CA ARG A 328 -33.32 3.66 11.46
C ARG A 328 -34.58 4.50 11.47
N SER A 329 -35.73 3.87 11.71
CA SER A 329 -37.03 4.57 11.82
C SER A 329 -37.31 5.49 10.63
N GLY A 330 -36.98 5.05 9.41
CA GLY A 330 -37.18 5.80 8.17
C GLY A 330 -36.13 6.89 7.88
N VAL A 331 -35.09 7.00 8.70
CA VAL A 331 -33.94 7.89 8.46
C VAL A 331 -32.79 7.06 7.89
N LEU A 332 -32.33 7.44 6.70
CA LEU A 332 -31.20 6.82 6.02
C LEU A 332 -29.93 7.66 6.29
N THR A 333 -28.85 7.02 6.73
CA THR A 333 -27.55 7.65 6.95
C THR A 333 -26.44 6.85 6.30
N ILE A 334 -25.31 7.51 6.04
CA ILE A 334 -24.07 6.87 5.60
C ILE A 334 -22.93 7.35 6.48
N GLU A 335 -22.03 6.45 6.85
CA GLU A 335 -20.86 6.78 7.66
C GLU A 335 -19.64 5.95 7.26
N LYS A 336 -18.44 6.50 7.48
CA LYS A 336 -17.19 5.75 7.37
C LYS A 336 -17.21 4.59 8.35
N TRP A 337 -16.98 3.38 7.87
CA TRP A 337 -16.85 2.22 8.74
C TRP A 337 -15.47 2.26 9.39
N LYS A 338 -15.44 2.47 10.70
CA LYS A 338 -14.21 2.42 11.50
C LYS A 338 -14.21 1.11 12.25
N CYS A 339 -13.22 0.26 11.96
CA CYS A 339 -12.89 -0.89 12.81
C CYS A 339 -12.43 -0.40 14.19
#